data_AF-A0A448MS49-F1
#
_entry.id   AF-A0A448MS49-F1
#
_cell.length_a   1.000
_cell.length_b   1.000
_cell.length_c   1.000
_cell.angle_alpha   90.00
_cell.angle_beta   90.00
_cell.angle_gamma   90.00
#
_symmetry.space_group_name_H-M   'P 1'
#
loop_
_entity.id
_entity.type
_entity.pdbx_description
1 polymer ?
#
loop_
_entity_poly.entity_id
_entity_poly.type
_entity_poly.pdbx_seq_one_letter_code
_entity_poly.pdbx_strand_id
1 'polypeptide(L)' 'MIAYDPKEDAVVLVEQVRIGAAYYPEPNSSPWLLELIAGMVEEGELPEEVALRESEEEAGVTVKT' A
#
# COMPACT_ATOMS: atom_id res chain seq x y z
N MET A 1 3.09 4.29 -2.89
CA MET A 1 2.59 5.64 -3.28
C MET A 1 1.68 6.16 -2.17
N ILE A 2 1.27 7.44 -2.17
CA ILE A 2 0.29 7.95 -1.19
C ILE A 2 -0.96 8.40 -1.93
N ALA A 3 -2.04 7.62 -1.84
CA ALA A 3 -3.34 7.96 -2.42
C ALA A 3 -4.07 8.90 -1.45
N TYR A 4 -4.14 10.17 -1.82
CA TYR A 4 -4.78 11.22 -1.04
C TYR A 4 -6.07 11.70 -1.72
N ASP A 5 -7.18 11.74 -0.98
CA ASP A 5 -8.41 12.41 -1.41
C ASP A 5 -8.48 13.81 -0.79
N PRO A 6 -8.31 14.89 -1.59
CA PRO A 6 -8.34 16.27 -1.09
C PRO A 6 -9.73 16.73 -0.65
N LYS A 7 -10.81 16.02 -0.98
CA LYS A 7 -12.17 16.40 -0.56
C LYS A 7 -12.47 15.93 0.85
N GLU A 8 -12.05 14.71 1.17
CA GLU A 8 -12.26 14.07 2.47
C GLU A 8 -11.07 14.30 3.42
N ASP A 9 -9.99 14.92 2.92
CA ASP A 9 -8.73 15.11 3.64
C ASP A 9 -8.21 13.79 4.25
N ALA A 10 -8.22 12.75 3.43
CA ALA A 10 -7.95 11.38 3.87
C ALA A 10 -6.95 10.67 2.95
N VAL A 11 -6.25 9.69 3.51
CA VAL A 11 -5.36 8.79 2.76
C VAL A 11 -5.95 7.40 2.68
N VAL A 12 -5.80 6.75 1.54
CA VAL A 12 -6.14 5.34 1.35
C VAL A 12 -4.97 4.47 1.80
N LEU A 13 -5.26 3.50 2.65
CA LEU A 13 -4.32 2.48 3.13
C LEU A 13 -4.87 1.10 2.79
N VAL A 14 -3.97 0.13 2.71
CA VAL A 14 -4.31 -1.30 2.58
C VAL A 14 -3.94 -2.03 3.87
N GLU A 15 -4.70 -3.06 4.21
CA GLU A 15 -4.39 -3.93 5.36
C GLU A 15 -3.84 -5.27 4.84
N GLN A 16 -2.60 -5.60 5.20
CA GLN A 16 -1.93 -6.80 4.72
C GLN A 16 -1.24 -7.56 5.87
N VAL A 17 -1.16 -8.88 5.74
CA VAL A 17 -0.40 -9.71 6.67
C VAL A 17 1.09 -9.66 6.32
N ARG A 18 1.91 -9.16 7.25
CA ARG A 18 3.37 -9.28 7.20
C ARG A 18 3.84 -10.28 8.24
N ILE A 19 4.22 -11.48 7.78
CA ILE A 19 4.66 -12.55 8.70
C ILE A 19 5.87 -12.16 9.56
N GLY A 20 6.76 -11.30 9.05
CA GLY A 20 7.88 -10.77 9.83
C GLY A 20 7.43 -9.98 11.06
N ALA A 21 6.29 -9.28 10.98
CA ALA A 21 5.72 -8.54 12.10
C ALA A 21 5.16 -9.47 13.19
N ALA A 22 4.80 -10.71 12.85
CA ALA A 22 4.36 -11.71 13.84
C ALA A 22 5.46 -12.09 14.85
N TYR A 23 6.73 -11.91 14.47
CA TYR A 23 7.89 -12.22 15.30
C TYR A 23 8.45 -11.00 16.02
N TYR A 24 7.75 -9.87 15.97
CA TYR A 24 8.16 -8.69 16.71
C TYR A 24 8.05 -8.97 18.23
N PRO A 25 9.06 -8.59 19.04
CA PRO A 25 9.14 -9.00 20.45
C PRO A 25 8.10 -8.34 21.36
N GLU A 26 7.24 -7.46 20.84
CA GLU A 26 6.16 -6.87 21.63
C GLU A 26 4.99 -7.85 21.83
N PRO A 27 4.55 -8.09 23.07
CA PRO A 27 3.38 -8.92 23.32
C PRO A 27 2.12 -8.29 22.70
N ASN A 28 1.33 -9.10 22.01
CA ASN A 28 0.10 -8.73 21.29
C ASN A 28 0.28 -7.92 19.99
N SER A 29 1.46 -7.92 19.36
CA SER A 29 1.60 -7.37 18.02
C SER A 29 0.82 -8.20 16.99
N SER A 30 -0.10 -7.55 16.27
CA SER A 30 -0.80 -8.17 15.14
C SER A 30 0.13 -8.24 13.92
N PRO A 31 0.10 -9.34 13.13
CA PRO A 31 0.81 -9.38 11.86
C PRO A 31 0.09 -8.61 10.74
N TRP A 32 -1.15 -8.17 10.97
CA TRP A 32 -1.88 -7.29 10.06
C TRP A 32 -1.37 -5.86 10.23
N LEU A 33 -0.81 -5.30 9.17
CA LEU A 33 -0.30 -3.94 9.13
C LEU A 33 -1.16 -3.08 8.21
N LEU A 34 -1.38 -1.83 8.62
CA LEU A 34 -1.85 -0.79 7.72
C LEU A 34 -0.65 -0.24 6.95
N GLU A 35 -0.68 -0.35 5.63
CA GLU A 35 0.43 0.01 4.75
C GLU A 35 -0.05 0.97 3.65
N LEU A 36 0.91 1.67 3.06
CA LEU A 36 0.69 2.37 1.79
C LEU A 36 0.57 1.34 0.67
N ILE A 37 -0.20 1.67 -0.37
CA ILE A 37 -0.22 0.92 -1.62
C ILE A 37 1.21 0.84 -2.17
N ALA A 38 1.68 -0.37 -2.44
CA ALA A 38 3.05 -0.59 -2.88
C ALA A 38 3.21 -1.94 -3.61
N GLY A 39 3.97 -1.93 -4.69
CA GLY A 39 4.39 -3.14 -5.41
C GLY A 39 5.85 -3.10 -5.79
N MET A 40 6.35 -4.26 -6.22
CA MET A 40 7.72 -4.37 -6.73
C MET A 40 7.77 -3.84 -8.16
N VAL A 41 8.83 -3.10 -8.49
CA VAL A 41 9.08 -2.64 -9.86
C VAL A 41 9.68 -3.79 -10.65
N GLU A 42 9.01 -4.21 -11.73
CA GLU A 42 9.51 -5.24 -12.64
C GLU A 42 10.44 -4.66 -13.73
N GLU A 43 11.11 -5.54 -14.46
CA GLU A 43 12.01 -5.13 -15.54
C GLU A 43 11.23 -4.41 -16.65
N GLY A 44 11.60 -3.16 -16.91
CA GLY A 44 10.97 -2.33 -17.94
C GLY A 44 9.82 -1.46 -17.45
N GLU A 45 9.41 -1.57 -16.19
CA GLU A 45 8.40 -0.67 -15.60
C GLU A 45 9.04 0.60 -15.00
N LEU A 46 8.35 1.73 -15.16
CA LEU A 46 8.66 2.95 -14.40
C LEU A 46 7.99 2.91 -13.03
N PRO A 47 8.60 3.46 -11.96
CA PRO A 47 7.98 3.48 -10.63
C PRO A 47 6.59 4.13 -10.58
N GLU A 48 6.32 5.11 -11.47
CA GLU A 48 5.01 5.74 -11.59
C GLU A 48 3.96 4.79 -12.18
N GLU A 49 4.33 4.02 -13.21
CA GLU A 49 3.44 3.03 -13.85
C GLU A 49 3.06 1.94 -12.84
N VAL A 50 4.03 1.48 -12.04
CA VAL A 50 3.79 0.52 -10.94
C VAL A 50 2.88 1.11 -9.89
N ALA A 51 3.10 2.36 -9.48
CA ALA A 51 2.24 3.02 -8.50
C ALA A 51 0.77 3.11 -8.98
N LEU A 52 0.55 3.38 -10.27
CA LEU A 52 -0.80 3.41 -10.86
C LEU A 52 -1.40 2.02 -10.96
N ARG A 53 -0.63 1.01 -11.42
CA ARG A 53 -1.06 -0.40 -11.51
C ARG A 53 -1.47 -0.95 -10.15
N GLU A 54 -0.61 -0.80 -9.13
CA GLU A 54 -0.85 -1.31 -7.78
C GLU A 54 -2.01 -0.59 -7.07
N SER A 55 -2.28 0.68 -7.42
CA SER A 55 -3.45 1.40 -6.88
C SER A 55 -4.78 0.75 -7.28
N GLU A 56 -4.86 0.24 -8.51
CA GLU A 56 -6.01 -0.52 -8.98
C GLU A 56 -6.02 -1.94 -8.38
N GLU A 57 -4.88 -2.64 -8.36
CA GLU A 57 -4.80 -4.04 -7.94
C GLU A 57 -5.04 -4.23 -6.43
N GLU A 58 -4.42 -3.41 -5.58
CA GLU A 58 -4.48 -3.59 -4.12
C GLU A 58 -5.67 -2.87 -3.47
N ALA A 59 -6.07 -1.72 -4.01
CA ALA A 59 -7.06 -0.84 -3.40
C ALA A 59 -8.28 -0.56 -4.29
N GLY A 60 -8.28 -0.95 -5.56
CA GLY A 60 -9.39 -0.72 -6.49
C GLY A 60 -9.64 0.77 -6.76
N VAL A 61 -8.59 1.61 -6.72
CA VAL A 61 -8.70 3.06 -6.88
C VAL A 61 -7.90 3.58 -8.07
N THR A 62 -8.55 4.45 -8.86
CA THR A 62 -7.90 5.18 -9.95
C THR A 62 -7.31 6.49 -9.43
N VAL A 63 -6.00 6.61 -9.50
CA VAL A 63 -5.26 7.80 -9.08
C VAL A 63 -4.99 8.71 -10.28
N LYS A 64 -5.05 10.03 -10.06
CA LYS A 64 -4.69 11.05 -11.06
C LYS A 64 -3.39 11.72 -10.62
N THR A 65 -2.46 11.86 -11.56
CA THR A 65 -1.17 12.53 -11.35
C THR A 65 -1.21 14.01 -11.75
#